data_AF-A0A533S871-F1
#
_entry.id   AF-A0A533S871-F1
#
_cell.length_a   1.000
_cell.length_b   1.000
_cell.length_c   1.000
_cell.angle_alpha   90.00
_cell.angle_beta   90.00
_cell.angle_gamma   90.00
#
_symmetry.space_group_name_H-M   'P 1'
#
loop_
_entity.id
_entity.type
_entity.pdbx_description
1 polymer ?
#
loop_
_entity_poly.entity_id
_entity_poly.type
_entity_poly.pdbx_seq_one_letter_code
_entity_poly.pdbx_strand_id
1 'polypeptide(L)' 'MSAAVHDQHLADRLGVPFLESIVDSRVDTALLMRLPLPFARRNVLLPLYCNEGTLLVASGDPAGFLALDEL' A
#
# COMPACT_ATOMS: atom_id res chain seq x y z
N MET A 1 -20.02 -6.31 -10.39
CA MET A 1 -18.58 -6.56 -10.22
C MET A 1 -18.20 -6.08 -8.83
N SER A 2 -17.53 -6.88 -8.01
CA SER A 2 -17.10 -6.45 -6.66
C SER A 2 -15.94 -5.45 -6.79
N ALA A 3 -15.79 -4.55 -5.81
CA ALA A 3 -14.67 -3.61 -5.75
C ALA A 3 -13.31 -4.35 -5.78
N ALA A 4 -13.18 -5.44 -5.01
CA ALA A 4 -11.96 -6.25 -5.00
C ALA A 4 -11.59 -6.84 -6.37
N VAL A 5 -12.59 -7.24 -7.17
CA VAL A 5 -12.37 -7.76 -8.54
C VAL A 5 -11.95 -6.63 -9.48
N HIS A 6 -12.47 -5.42 -9.29
CA HIS A 6 -12.04 -4.25 -10.04
C HIS A 6 -10.57 -3.90 -9.74
N ASP A 7 -10.20 -3.88 -8.46
CA ASP A 7 -8.85 -3.51 -8.00
C ASP A 7 -7.81 -4.55 -8.43
N GLN A 8 -8.16 -5.85 -8.38
CA GLN A 8 -7.31 -6.91 -8.89
C GLN A 8 -7.02 -6.74 -10.40
N HIS A 9 -8.04 -6.50 -11.22
CA HIS A 9 -7.84 -6.28 -12.66
C HIS A 9 -7.02 -5.01 -12.94
N LEU A 10 -7.16 -3.98 -12.13
CA LEU A 10 -6.35 -2.77 -12.25
C LEU A 10 -4.89 -3.03 -11.87
N ALA A 11 -4.65 -3.76 -10.78
CA ALA A 11 -3.31 -4.17 -10.36
C ALA A 11 -2.61 -5.02 -11.44
N ASP A 12 -3.31 -5.99 -12.03
CA ASP A 12 -2.80 -6.81 -13.14
C ASP A 12 -2.38 -5.95 -14.35
N ARG A 13 -3.19 -4.95 -14.71
CA ARG A 13 -2.88 -4.03 -15.82
C ARG A 13 -1.68 -3.14 -15.55
N LEU A 14 -1.44 -2.80 -14.29
CA LEU A 14 -0.32 -1.97 -13.84
C LEU A 14 0.94 -2.79 -13.56
N GLY A 15 0.85 -4.12 -13.57
CA GLY A 15 1.97 -5.02 -13.29
C GLY A 15 2.36 -5.05 -11.81
N VAL A 16 1.43 -4.72 -10.90
CA VAL A 16 1.67 -4.75 -9.45
C VAL A 16 0.95 -5.94 -8.80
N PRO A 17 1.52 -6.57 -7.75
CA PRO A 17 0.85 -7.66 -7.06
C PRO A 17 -0.42 -7.20 -6.34
N PHE A 18 -1.49 -8.01 -6.41
CA PHE A 18 -2.70 -7.81 -5.64
C PHE A 18 -2.75 -8.77 -4.44
N LEU A 19 -3.16 -8.25 -3.28
CA LEU A 19 -3.45 -9.04 -2.09
C LEU A 19 -4.82 -8.62 -1.57
N GLU A 20 -5.72 -9.60 -1.36
CA GLU A 20 -7.06 -9.33 -0.81
C GLU A 20 -6.99 -8.86 0.66
N SER A 21 -5.98 -9.31 1.41
CA SER A 21 -5.75 -8.90 2.78
C SER A 21 -4.27 -8.91 3.14
N ILE A 22 -3.92 -8.10 4.14
CA ILE A 22 -2.58 -8.03 4.72
C ILE A 22 -2.71 -8.42 6.18
N VAL A 23 -1.93 -9.41 6.59
CA VAL A 23 -1.86 -9.85 7.98
C VAL A 23 -0.86 -9.00 8.76
N ASP A 24 -1.16 -8.71 10.01
CA ASP A 24 -0.36 -7.82 10.87
C ASP A 24 1.12 -8.24 10.95
N SER A 25 1.41 -9.55 10.90
CA SER A 25 2.78 -10.07 10.97
C SER A 25 3.65 -9.72 9.75
N ARG A 26 3.06 -9.18 8.67
CA ARG A 26 3.79 -8.69 7.49
C ARG A 26 4.11 -7.20 7.56
N VAL A 27 3.71 -6.53 8.65
CA VAL A 27 3.90 -5.10 8.84
C VAL A 27 4.97 -4.87 9.89
N ASP A 28 6.05 -4.19 9.50
CA ASP A 28 7.01 -3.62 10.43
C ASP A 28 6.36 -2.43 11.14
N THR A 29 5.94 -2.65 12.37
CA THR A 29 5.22 -1.64 13.17
C THR A 29 6.07 -0.41 13.47
N ALA A 30 7.40 -0.50 13.38
CA ALA A 30 8.27 0.67 13.53
C ALA A 30 8.07 1.69 12.40
N LEU A 31 7.65 1.26 11.21
CA LEU A 31 7.33 2.15 10.09
C LEU A 31 6.02 2.92 10.31
N LEU A 32 5.06 2.31 11.01
CA LEU A 32 3.78 2.97 11.34
C LEU A 32 3.99 4.19 12.24
N MET A 33 5.04 4.19 13.06
CA MET A 33 5.39 5.34 13.91
C MET A 33 6.00 6.50 13.12
N ARG A 34 6.46 6.28 11.90
CA ARG A 34 7.11 7.28 11.04
C ARG A 34 6.16 7.94 10.06
N LEU A 35 5.03 7.29 9.75
CA LEU A 35 4.02 7.80 8.83
C LEU A 35 2.88 8.45 9.60
N PRO A 36 2.55 9.74 9.37
CA PRO A 36 1.40 10.36 10.00
C PRO A 36 0.10 9.60 9.67
N LEU A 37 -0.61 9.14 10.69
CA LEU A 37 -1.87 8.40 10.51
C LEU A 37 -2.90 9.12 9.61
N PRO A 38 -3.09 10.45 9.67
CA PRO A 38 -4.00 11.14 8.75
C PRO A 38 -3.61 10.99 7.28
N PHE A 39 -2.30 11.03 6.98
CA PHE A 39 -1.79 10.84 5.62
C PHE A 39 -2.03 9.40 5.15
N ALA A 40 -1.66 8.42 5.96
CA ALA A 40 -1.86 7.00 5.67
C ALA A 40 -3.33 6.68 5.36
N ARG A 41 -4.27 7.19 6.18
CA ARG A 41 -5.71 6.94 5.98
C ARG A 41 -6.28 7.67 4.78
N ARG A 42 -5.84 8.92 4.53
CA ARG A 42 -6.32 9.71 3.39
C ARG A 42 -5.91 9.10 2.06
N ASN A 43 -4.69 8.59 1.98
CA ASN A 43 -4.12 8.04 0.75
C ASN A 43 -4.24 6.51 0.68
N VAL A 44 -4.82 5.87 1.69
CA VAL A 44 -5.00 4.41 1.79
C VAL A 44 -3.66 3.67 1.61
N LEU A 45 -2.63 4.14 2.31
CA LEU A 45 -1.28 3.60 2.26
C LEU A 45 -0.91 2.88 3.56
N LEU A 46 -0.24 1.74 3.42
CA LEU A 46 0.29 0.96 4.53
C LEU A 46 1.75 0.55 4.23
N PRO A 47 2.75 1.13 4.93
CA PRO A 47 4.12 0.68 4.80
C PRO A 47 4.26 -0.72 5.41
N LEU A 48 4.82 -1.66 4.65
CA LEU A 48 4.94 -3.06 5.06
C LEU A 48 6.32 -3.36 5.65
N TYR A 49 7.38 -3.05 4.92
CA TYR A 49 8.75 -3.19 5.41
C TYR A 49 9.68 -2.27 4.63
N CYS A 50 10.85 -1.98 5.20
CA CYS A 50 11.91 -1.25 4.53
C CYS A 50 13.16 -2.13 4.50
N ASN A 51 13.74 -2.34 3.32
CA ASN A 51 14.97 -3.08 3.15
C ASN A 51 15.93 -2.28 2.27
N GLU A 52 17.14 -2.02 2.76
CA GLU A 52 18.20 -1.31 2.03
C GLU A 52 17.74 0.00 1.35
N GLY A 53 16.94 0.79 2.06
CA GLY A 53 16.41 2.07 1.54
C GLY A 53 15.23 1.92 0.58
N THR A 54 14.79 0.70 0.29
CA THR A 54 13.57 0.41 -0.48
C THR A 54 12.40 0.17 0.47
N LEU A 55 11.38 1.02 0.41
CA LEU A 55 10.15 0.88 1.19
C LEU A 55 9.10 0.11 0.36
N LEU A 56 8.65 -1.05 0.84
CA LEU A 56 7.47 -1.70 0.29
C LEU A 56 6.22 -1.13 0.94
N VAL A 57 5.29 -0.68 0.11
CA VAL A 57 4.02 -0.08 0.55
C VAL A 57 2.86 -0.79 -0.13
N ALA A 58 1.84 -1.13 0.64
CA ALA A 58 0.55 -1.52 0.09
C ALA A 58 -0.30 -0.26 -0.12
N SER A 59 -0.95 -0.18 -1.29
CA SER A 59 -1.92 0.86 -1.61
C SER A 59 -3.30 0.23 -1.78
N GLY A 60 -4.32 0.85 -1.18
CA GLY A 60 -5.72 0.55 -1.49
C GLY A 60 -6.25 1.29 -2.72
N ASP A 61 -5.46 2.18 -3.31
CA ASP A 61 -5.70 2.76 -4.63
C ASP A 61 -4.47 2.49 -5.53
N PRO A 62 -4.51 1.47 -6.40
CA PRO A 62 -3.37 1.10 -7.23
C PRO A 62 -3.03 2.15 -8.30
N ALA A 63 -3.90 3.14 -8.57
CA ALA A 63 -3.59 4.27 -9.46
C ALA A 63 -3.03 5.49 -8.72
N GLY A 64 -3.03 5.48 -7.38
CA GLY A 64 -2.65 6.59 -6.50
C GLY A 64 -1.14 6.85 -6.38
N PHE A 65 -0.38 6.75 -7.47
CA PHE A 65 1.10 6.85 -7.45
C PHE A 65 1.63 8.17 -6.87
N LEU A 66 0.91 9.27 -7.03
CA LEU A 66 1.35 10.58 -6.54
C LEU A 66 1.55 10.59 -5.01
N ALA A 67 0.72 9.84 -4.27
CA ALA A 67 0.86 9.75 -2.82
C ALA A 67 2.10 8.95 -2.39
N LEU A 68 2.65 8.10 -3.27
CA LEU A 68 3.88 7.37 -3.01
C LEU A 68 5.12 8.27 -3.09
N ASP A 69 5.07 9.34 -3.89
CA ASP A 69 6.17 10.32 -4.01
C ASP A 69 6.31 11.21 -2.75
N GLU A 70 5.27 11.28 -1.91
CA GLU A 70 5.24 12.08 -0.69
C GLU A 70 5.68 11.30 0.58
N LEU A 71 6.14 10.05 0.44
CA LEU A 71 6.57 9.16 1.52
C LEU A 71 8.01 9.38 2.03
#